data_AF-A0A093G1G3-F1
#
_entry.id   AF-A0A093G1G3-F1
#
_cell.length_a   1.000
_cell.length_b   1.000
_cell.length_c   1.000
_cell.angle_alpha   90.00
_cell.angle_beta   90.00
_cell.angle_gamma   90.00
#
_symmetry.space_group_name_H-M   'P 1'
#
loop_
_entity.id
_entity.type
_entity.pdbx_description
1 polymer ?
#
loop_
_entity_poly.entity_id
_entity_poly.type
_entity_poly.pdbx_seq_one_letter_code
_entity_poly.pdbx_strand_id
1 'polypeptide(L)' 'GAISRNDIKTVVTTTTVSLNWSATTKEFSASVSLGDGSKNIQPPQGFFVWTNLTPATVYTFQLVFDQWHLQFIKVS' A
#
# COMPACT_ATOMS: atom_id res chain seq x y z
N GLY A 1 -14.51 2.20 4.59
CA GLY A 1 -14.22 3.64 4.29
C GLY A 1 -13.36 3.74 3.04
N ALA A 2 -13.45 4.82 2.27
CA ALA A 2 -12.64 4.97 1.05
C ALA A 2 -11.22 5.47 1.40
N ILE A 3 -10.18 4.86 0.81
CA ILE A 3 -8.79 5.33 0.88
C ILE A 3 -8.54 6.23 -0.33
N SER A 4 -8.07 7.46 -0.11
CA SER A 4 -7.67 8.37 -1.17
C SER A 4 -6.15 8.46 -1.29
N ARG A 5 -5.66 8.97 -2.41
CA ARG A 5 -4.22 9.23 -2.59
C ARG A 5 -3.66 10.17 -1.52
N ASN A 6 -4.45 11.14 -1.07
CA ASN A 6 -4.04 12.12 -0.08
C ASN A 6 -3.82 11.52 1.32
N ASP A 7 -4.37 10.32 1.56
CA ASP A 7 -4.17 9.58 2.80
C ASP A 7 -2.83 8.83 2.83
N ILE A 8 -2.08 8.85 1.71
CA ILE A 8 -0.82 8.12 1.54
C ILE A 8 0.34 9.11 1.60
N LYS A 9 1.14 9.00 2.65
CA LYS A 9 2.42 9.70 2.80
C LYS A 9 3.53 8.87 2.17
N THR A 10 4.31 9.50 1.29
CA THR A 10 5.47 8.89 0.64
C THR A 10 6.74 9.60 1.10
N VAL A 11 7.76 8.83 1.49
CA VAL A 11 9.10 9.33 1.85
C VAL A 11 10.11 8.58 0.99
N VAL A 12 11.01 9.32 0.32
CA VAL A 12 12.00 8.75 -0.59
C VAL A 12 13.40 9.10 -0.09
N THR A 13 14.30 8.13 -0.10
CA THR A 13 15.74 8.33 0.11
C THR A 13 16.52 7.89 -1.13
N THR A 14 17.84 7.87 -1.06
CA THR A 14 18.70 7.41 -2.16
C THR A 14 18.46 5.95 -2.55
N THR A 15 18.07 5.10 -1.59
CA THR A 15 17.93 3.64 -1.81
C THR A 15 16.63 3.05 -1.27
N THR A 16 15.74 3.88 -0.74
CA THR A 16 14.47 3.42 -0.15
C THR A 16 13.27 4.30 -0.54
N VAL A 17 12.10 3.67 -0.57
CA VAL A 17 10.80 4.34 -0.62
C VAL A 17 9.93 3.79 0.49
N SER A 18 9.39 4.68 1.32
CA SER A 18 8.47 4.35 2.39
C SER A 18 7.09 4.91 2.09
N LEU A 19 6.06 4.09 2.26
CA LEU A 19 4.65 4.42 2.09
C LEU A 19 3.97 4.28 3.45
N ASN A 20 3.15 5.25 3.85
CA ASN A 20 2.41 5.23 5.10
C ASN A 20 0.99 5.75 4.87
N TRP A 21 -0.01 5.06 5.41
CA TRP A 21 -1.41 5.45 5.35
C TRP A 21 -2.07 5.23 6.71
N SER A 22 -2.89 6.18 7.13
CA SER A 22 -3.53 6.17 8.46
C SER A 22 -4.98 5.66 8.45
N ALA A 23 -5.58 5.49 7.27
CA ALA A 23 -6.94 4.96 7.16
C ALA A 23 -6.99 3.56 7.79
N THR A 24 -7.98 3.31 8.65
CA THR A 24 -8.11 2.06 9.41
C THR A 24 -8.32 0.87 8.47
N THR A 25 -7.26 0.18 8.08
CA THR A 25 -7.28 -0.88 7.06
C THR A 25 -7.56 -2.27 7.63
N LYS A 26 -8.39 -2.40 8.68
CA LYS A 26 -8.84 -3.74 9.11
C LYS A 26 -9.67 -4.45 8.02
N GLU A 27 -10.25 -3.67 7.11
CA GLU A 27 -11.12 -4.14 6.02
C GLU A 27 -10.39 -4.34 4.69
N PHE A 28 -9.09 -3.99 4.61
CA PHE A 28 -8.33 -3.99 3.36
C PHE A 28 -6.97 -4.66 3.55
N SER A 29 -6.63 -5.57 2.64
CA SER A 29 -5.23 -5.93 2.39
C SER A 29 -4.61 -4.93 1.43
N ALA A 30 -3.29 -4.77 1.49
CA ALA A 30 -2.56 -3.95 0.54
C ALA A 30 -1.42 -4.75 -0.10
N SER A 31 -1.06 -4.40 -1.33
CA SER A 31 0.13 -4.90 -2.00
C SER A 31 0.87 -3.76 -2.69
N VAL A 32 2.20 -3.83 -2.67
CA VAL A 32 3.07 -2.92 -3.43
C VAL A 32 3.85 -3.74 -4.43
N SER A 33 3.88 -3.29 -5.67
CA SER A 33 4.69 -3.89 -6.73
C SER A 33 5.65 -2.90 -7.37
N LEU A 34 6.76 -3.46 -7.87
CA LEU A 34 7.78 -2.78 -8.66
C LEU A 34 8.30 -3.75 -9.71
N GLY A 35 8.05 -3.46 -10.99
CA GLY A 35 8.38 -4.38 -12.07
C GLY A 35 7.63 -5.71 -11.94
N ASP A 36 8.37 -6.82 -11.92
CA ASP A 36 7.86 -8.18 -11.71
C ASP A 36 7.76 -8.58 -10.23
N GLY A 37 8.32 -7.79 -9.31
CA GLY A 37 8.25 -8.02 -7.88
C GLY A 37 6.96 -7.47 -7.26
N SER A 38 6.36 -8.24 -6.35
CA SER A 38 5.21 -7.81 -5.52
C SER A 38 5.39 -8.24 -4.07
N LYS A 39 4.92 -7.39 -3.15
CA LYS A 39 4.97 -7.63 -1.70
C LYS A 39 3.61 -7.32 -1.08
N ASN A 40 3.06 -8.32 -0.39
CA ASN A 40 1.81 -8.17 0.35
C ASN A 40 2.07 -7.54 1.72
N ILE A 41 1.19 -6.63 2.12
CA ILE A 41 1.20 -5.96 3.41
C ILE A 41 0.06 -6.54 4.24
N GLN A 42 0.42 -7.13 5.37
CA GLN A 42 -0.55 -7.77 6.26
C GLN A 42 -1.31 -6.71 7.06
N PRO A 43 -2.64 -6.78 7.14
CA PRO A 43 -3.42 -5.92 8.03
C PRO A 43 -2.97 -6.09 9.49
N PRO A 44 -3.09 -5.05 10.34
CA PRO A 44 -3.56 -3.70 10.04
C PRO A 44 -2.40 -2.76 9.68
N GLN A 45 -1.29 -3.27 9.11
CA GLN A 45 -0.10 -2.45 8.90
C GLN A 45 -0.38 -1.34 7.89
N GLY A 46 -0.35 -0.10 8.39
CA GLY A 46 -0.51 1.13 7.61
C GLY A 46 0.81 1.65 7.04
N PHE A 47 1.83 0.80 6.90
CA PHE A 47 3.12 1.24 6.41
C PHE A 47 3.84 0.14 5.65
N PHE A 48 4.71 0.54 4.72
CA PHE A 48 5.57 -0.35 3.96
C PHE A 48 6.86 0.35 3.55
N VAL A 49 7.97 -0.40 3.46
CA VAL A 49 9.27 0.11 2.99
C VAL A 49 9.83 -0.79 1.90
N TRP A 50 10.12 -0.20 0.74
CA TRP A 50 10.93 -0.82 -0.31
C TRP A 50 12.38 -0.37 -0.15
N THR A 51 13.31 -1.32 -0.14
CA THR A 51 14.74 -1.08 0.08
C THR A 51 15.58 -1.56 -1.11
N ASN A 52 16.88 -1.31 -1.06
CA ASN A 52 17.87 -1.74 -2.05
C ASN A 52 17.60 -1.22 -3.46
N LEU A 53 17.08 0.00 -3.56
CA LEU A 53 16.93 0.68 -4.85
C LEU A 53 18.27 1.26 -5.31
N THR A 54 18.53 1.19 -6.60
CA THR A 54 19.68 1.87 -7.22
C THR A 54 19.47 3.39 -7.16
N PRO A 55 20.45 4.17 -6.63
CA PRO A 55 20.38 5.63 -6.63
C PRO A 55 20.25 6.22 -8.03
N ALA A 56 19.70 7.44 -8.11
CA ALA A 56 19.50 8.18 -9.37
C ALA A 56 18.73 7.42 -10.45
N THR A 57 17.94 6.41 -10.06
CA THR A 57 17.08 5.62 -10.96
C THR A 57 15.62 5.97 -10.71
N VAL A 58 14.85 6.13 -11.79
CA VAL A 58 13.41 6.39 -11.71
C VAL A 58 12.67 5.06 -11.60
N TYR A 59 11.78 4.95 -10.61
CA TYR A 59 10.95 3.78 -10.37
C TYR A 59 9.47 4.15 -10.41
N THR A 60 8.64 3.23 -10.89
CA THR A 60 7.18 3.33 -10.83
C THR A 60 6.67 2.22 -9.92
N PHE A 61 6.11 2.61 -8.78
CA PHE A 61 5.47 1.68 -7.85
C PHE A 61 3.96 1.66 -8.09
N GLN A 62 3.36 0.49 -7.93
CA GLN A 62 1.91 0.35 -7.88
C GLN A 62 1.52 -0.13 -6.48
N LEU A 63 0.61 0.61 -5.84
CA LEU A 63 0.02 0.29 -4.55
C LEU A 63 -1.45 -0.05 -4.77
N VAL A 64 -1.87 -1.25 -4.40
CA VAL A 64 -3.24 -1.75 -4.55
C VAL A 64 -3.82 -2.00 -3.16
N PHE A 65 -5.07 -1.58 -2.97
CA PHE A 65 -5.86 -1.89 -1.78
C PHE A 65 -6.99 -2.82 -2.19
N ASP A 66 -7.00 -4.02 -1.64
CA ASP A 66 -8.03 -5.03 -1.89
C ASP A 66 -8.93 -5.12 -0.66
N GLN A 67 -10.20 -4.77 -0.82
CA GLN A 67 -11.18 -4.87 0.24
C GLN A 67 -11.57 -6.33 0.45
N TRP A 68 -11.57 -6.80 1.70
CA TRP A 68 -12.20 -8.08 2.03
C TRP A 68 -13.70 -7.96 1.78
N HIS A 69 -14.28 -8.92 1.07
CA HIS A 69 -15.70 -8.94 0.73
C HIS A 69 -16.54 -8.62 1.98
N LEU A 70 -17.10 -7.41 2.01
CA LEU A 70 -18.24 -7.12 2.87
C LEU A 70 -19.33 -8.08 2.43
N GLN A 71 -19.56 -9.13 3.23
CA GLN A 71 -20.83 -9.83 3.17
C GLN A 71 -21.89 -8.80 3.59
N PHE A 72 -22.43 -8.08 2.62
CA PHE A 72 -23.60 -7.25 2.87
C PHE A 72 -24.71 -8.21 3.26
N ILE A 73 -25.04 -8.26 4.55
CA ILE A 73 -26.25 -8.92 5.01
C ILE A 73 -27.40 -8.15 4.35
N LYS A 74 -28.06 -8.78 3.36
CA LYS A 74 -29.36 -8.29 2.90
C LYS A 74 -30.30 -8.35 4.09
N VAL A 75 -30.68 -7.18 4.61
CA VAL A 75 -31.82 -7.08 5.51
C VAL A 75 -33.04 -6.91 4.61
N SER A 76 -33.86 -7.95 4.52
CA SER A 76 -35.17 -7.95 3.87
C SER A 76 -36.25 -7.45 4.83
#